data_AF-A0A087U7J8-F1
#
_entry.id   AF-A0A087U7J8-F1
#
_cell.length_a   1.000
_cell.length_b   1.000
_cell.length_c   1.000
_cell.angle_alpha   90.00
_cell.angle_beta   90.00
_cell.angle_gamma   90.00
#
_symmetry.space_group_name_H-M   'P 1'
#
loop_
_entity.id
_entity.type
_entity.pdbx_description
1 polymer ?
#
loop_
_entity_poly.entity_id
_entity_poly.type
_entity_poly.pdbx_seq_one_letter_code
_entity_poly.pdbx_strand_id
1 'polypeptide(L)'
;MSSDVELPQFKVVGHRQRSKEVPLTTGNYSRLVCEIQFIRSMGYYLIQIYIPAGLIVIISWVSFWLHRNATPARVALGVTTVLTMTTLMSSTNAALPKISYIKSIDVYLGTCFVMVFASLLEYATVGYLGKRIAMRKTRTQLIAKIAEHHRQRCLAHHAASTA
;
A
#
# COMPACT_ATOMS: atom_id res chain seq x y z
N MET A 1 -45.58 -10.17 -13.84
CA MET A 1 -44.97 -9.03 -13.12
C MET A 1 -43.60 -8.82 -13.74
N SER A 2 -43.58 -8.10 -14.86
CA SER A 2 -42.40 -7.98 -15.71
C SER A 2 -41.94 -6.54 -15.73
N SER A 3 -40.75 -6.30 -15.22
CA SER A 3 -39.74 -5.37 -15.77
C SER A 3 -38.58 -5.38 -14.78
N ASP A 4 -37.74 -6.39 -14.91
CA ASP A 4 -36.39 -6.41 -14.33
C ASP A 4 -35.64 -5.17 -14.83
N VAL A 5 -35.75 -4.07 -14.08
CA VAL A 5 -34.90 -2.89 -14.28
C VAL A 5 -33.55 -3.22 -13.66
N GLU A 6 -32.75 -3.98 -14.40
CA GLU A 6 -31.35 -4.21 -14.07
C GLU A 6 -30.55 -2.98 -14.48
N LEU A 7 -30.19 -2.13 -13.51
CA LEU A 7 -29.21 -1.09 -13.79
C LEU A 7 -27.80 -1.70 -13.58
N PRO A 8 -26.85 -1.42 -14.49
CA PRO A 8 -25.52 -2.03 -14.45
C PRO A 8 -24.75 -1.73 -13.15
N GLN A 9 -25.13 -0.70 -12.40
CA GLN A 9 -24.51 -0.32 -11.13
C GLN A 9 -25.45 -0.39 -9.92
N PHE A 10 -26.76 -0.58 -10.13
CA PHE A 10 -27.76 -0.48 -9.06
C PHE A 10 -28.85 -1.54 -9.22
N LYS A 11 -29.16 -2.25 -8.14
CA LYS A 11 -30.31 -3.13 -8.05
C LYS A 11 -31.46 -2.37 -7.39
N VAL A 12 -32.60 -2.33 -8.05
CA VAL A 12 -33.84 -1.78 -7.45
C VAL A 12 -34.36 -2.80 -6.44
N VAL A 13 -34.43 -2.41 -5.17
CA VAL A 13 -34.90 -3.30 -4.09
C VAL A 13 -36.42 -3.25 -3.96
N GLY A 14 -36.99 -2.07 -4.16
CA GLY A 14 -38.42 -1.85 -4.03
C GLY A 14 -38.77 -0.38 -4.20
N HIS A 15 -40.07 -0.12 -4.26
CA HIS A 15 -40.64 1.22 -4.33
C HIS A 15 -41.73 1.38 -3.26
N ARG A 16 -41.88 2.60 -2.73
CA ARG A 16 -42.87 2.92 -1.72
C ARG A 16 -43.58 4.20 -2.12
N GLN A 17 -44.89 4.14 -2.23
CA GLN A 17 -45.72 5.29 -2.59
C GLN A 17 -46.38 5.84 -1.32
N ARG A 18 -46.32 7.16 -1.15
CA ARG A 18 -47.01 7.87 -0.07
C ARG A 18 -47.70 9.11 -0.62
N SER A 19 -48.97 9.30 -0.29
CA SER A 19 -49.66 10.58 -0.46
C SER A 19 -49.52 11.38 0.83
N LYS A 20 -49.13 12.65 0.75
CA LYS A 20 -49.04 13.57 1.89
C LYS A 20 -49.49 14.96 1.50
N GLU A 21 -50.21 15.64 2.37
CA GLU A 21 -50.43 17.08 2.23
C GLU A 21 -49.28 17.83 2.87
N VAL A 22 -48.74 18.81 2.13
CA VAL A 22 -47.66 19.68 2.62
C VAL A 22 -48.22 21.09 2.73
N PRO A 23 -48.19 21.71 3.93
CA PRO A 23 -48.54 23.12 4.08
C PRO A 23 -47.42 23.99 3.51
N LEU A 24 -47.78 24.88 2.57
CA LEU A 24 -46.89 25.92 2.02
C LEU A 24 -47.45 27.31 2.36
N THR A 25 -46.64 28.34 2.16
CA THR A 25 -47.01 29.75 2.42
C THR A 25 -48.23 30.23 1.63
N THR A 26 -48.57 29.57 0.51
CA THR A 26 -49.74 29.89 -0.34
C THR A 26 -50.95 28.97 -0.12
N GLY A 27 -50.85 27.97 0.75
CA GLY A 27 -51.92 27.00 1.02
C GLY A 27 -51.43 25.56 1.16
N ASN A 28 -52.35 24.63 1.42
CA ASN A 28 -52.05 23.20 1.51
C ASN A 28 -52.13 22.54 0.14
N TYR A 29 -51.10 21.79 -0.23
CA TYR A 29 -51.04 21.06 -1.50
C TYR A 29 -50.89 19.57 -1.26
N SER A 30 -51.70 18.77 -1.96
CA SER A 30 -51.56 17.32 -2.01
C SER A 30 -50.33 16.94 -2.83
N ARG A 31 -49.43 16.15 -2.24
CA ARG A 31 -48.16 15.73 -2.83
C ARG A 31 -48.04 14.20 -2.79
N LEU A 32 -47.96 13.60 -3.96
CA LEU A 32 -47.58 12.21 -4.10
C LEU A 32 -46.06 12.09 -4.05
N VAL A 33 -45.53 11.18 -3.24
CA VAL A 33 -44.10 10.89 -3.13
C VAL A 33 -43.89 9.41 -3.43
N CYS A 34 -43.01 9.15 -4.39
CA CYS A 34 -42.50 7.81 -4.69
C CYS A 34 -41.05 7.72 -4.20
N GLU A 35 -40.80 6.85 -3.23
CA GLU A 35 -39.47 6.52 -2.73
C GLU A 35 -39.01 5.23 -3.40
N ILE A 36 -37.91 5.28 -4.17
CA ILE A 36 -37.33 4.10 -4.84
C ILE A 36 -36.02 3.77 -4.14
N GLN A 37 -35.88 2.54 -3.67
CA GLN A 37 -34.67 2.08 -3.00
C GLN A 37 -33.72 1.41 -3.99
N PHE A 38 -32.49 1.93 -4.05
CA PHE A 38 -31.41 1.41 -4.88
C PHE A 38 -30.30 0.84 -3.99
N ILE A 39 -29.87 -0.39 -4.26
CA ILE A 39 -28.64 -0.98 -3.70
C ILE A 39 -27.56 -0.94 -4.78
N ARG A 40 -26.35 -0.52 -4.44
CA ARG A 40 -25.23 -0.47 -5.38
C ARG A 40 -24.63 -1.88 -5.57
N SER A 41 -24.47 -2.31 -6.82
CA SER A 41 -23.74 -3.54 -7.14
C SER A 41 -22.23 -3.27 -7.07
N MET A 42 -21.54 -3.87 -6.10
CA MET A 42 -20.11 -3.63 -5.84
C MET A 42 -19.18 -4.68 -6.46
N GLY A 43 -19.71 -5.66 -7.20
CA GLY A 43 -18.93 -6.81 -7.71
C GLY A 43 -17.73 -6.40 -8.58
N TYR A 44 -17.91 -5.41 -9.46
CA TYR A 44 -16.83 -4.87 -10.28
C TYR A 44 -15.70 -4.23 -9.46
N TYR A 45 -16.06 -3.43 -8.46
CA TYR A 45 -15.09 -2.76 -7.57
C TYR A 45 -14.31 -3.77 -6.73
N LEU A 46 -14.95 -4.87 -6.29
CA LEU A 46 -14.28 -5.95 -5.58
C LEU A 46 -13.19 -6.60 -6.44
N ILE A 47 -13.50 -6.95 -7.69
CA ILE A 47 -12.54 -7.64 -8.56
C ILE A 47 -11.40 -6.72 -9.01
N GLN A 48 -11.71 -5.47 -9.38
CA GLN A 48 -10.69 -4.56 -9.93
C GLN A 48 -9.89 -3.77 -8.91
N ILE A 49 -10.39 -3.58 -7.69
CA ILE A 49 -9.70 -2.76 -6.68
C ILE A 49 -9.28 -3.63 -5.50
N TYR A 50 -10.20 -4.42 -4.92
CA TYR A 50 -9.90 -5.16 -3.70
C TYR A 50 -8.96 -6.33 -3.93
N ILE A 51 -9.14 -7.11 -5.00
CA ILE A 51 -8.23 -8.22 -5.34
C ILE A 51 -6.80 -7.73 -5.58
N PRO A 52 -6.52 -6.78 -6.51
CA PRO A 52 -5.15 -6.34 -6.74
C PRO A 52 -4.53 -5.66 -5.52
N ALA A 53 -5.29 -4.86 -4.76
CA ALA A 53 -4.78 -4.27 -3.52
C ALA A 53 -4.46 -5.33 -2.45
N GLY A 54 -5.29 -6.37 -2.32
CA GLY A 54 -5.04 -7.49 -1.41
C GLY A 54 -3.77 -8.27 -1.78
N LEU A 55 -3.56 -8.53 -3.08
CA LEU A 55 -2.34 -9.16 -3.57
C LEU A 55 -1.10 -8.31 -3.26
N ILE A 56 -1.18 -6.99 -3.39
CA ILE A 56 -0.08 -6.07 -3.04
C ILE A 56 0.28 -6.16 -1.55
N VAL A 57 -0.71 -6.23 -0.65
CA VAL A 57 -0.48 -6.41 0.80
C VAL A 57 0.22 -7.74 1.09
N ILE A 58 -0.25 -8.82 0.47
CA ILE A 58 0.38 -10.15 0.62
C ILE A 58 1.83 -10.11 0.12
N ILE A 59 2.09 -9.51 -1.05
CA ILE A 59 3.44 -9.39 -1.61
C ILE A 59 4.36 -8.55 -0.71
N SER A 60 3.84 -7.47 -0.10
CA SER A 60 4.60 -6.65 0.85
C SER A 60 5.05 -7.48 2.07
N TRP A 61 4.17 -8.34 2.59
CA TRP A 61 4.49 -9.24 3.70
C TRP A 61 5.43 -10.38 3.30
N VAL A 62 5.19 -11.03 2.17
CA VAL A 62 5.99 -12.16 1.67
C VAL A 62 7.38 -11.71 1.25
N SER A 63 7.54 -10.46 0.80
CA SER A 63 8.85 -9.87 0.52
C SER A 63 9.77 -9.92 1.74
N PHE A 64 9.24 -9.79 2.96
CA PHE A 64 10.02 -9.93 4.19
C PHE A 64 10.71 -11.31 4.31
N TRP A 65 10.13 -12.34 3.70
CA TRP A 65 10.66 -13.71 3.74
C TRP A 65 11.77 -13.98 2.71
N LEU A 66 11.86 -13.16 1.65
CA LEU A 66 12.81 -13.36 0.58
C LEU A 66 14.20 -12.81 0.95
N HIS A 67 15.24 -13.62 0.81
CA HIS A 67 16.61 -13.29 1.21
C HIS A 67 17.24 -12.11 0.43
N ARG A 68 18.16 -11.40 1.10
CA ARG A 68 18.80 -10.10 0.79
C ARG A 68 19.67 -10.02 -0.51
N ASN A 69 19.60 -10.98 -1.42
CA ASN A 69 20.61 -11.11 -2.49
C ASN A 69 20.30 -10.33 -3.79
N ALA A 70 19.07 -9.86 -4.01
CA ALA A 70 18.69 -9.02 -5.17
C ALA A 70 17.94 -7.75 -4.72
N THR A 71 18.62 -6.96 -3.90
CA THR A 71 18.08 -5.83 -3.15
C THR A 71 17.51 -4.67 -3.99
N PRO A 72 18.13 -4.24 -5.11
CA PRO A 72 17.65 -3.08 -5.88
C PRO A 72 16.30 -3.33 -6.57
N ALA A 73 16.10 -4.54 -7.09
CA ALA A 73 14.89 -4.92 -7.82
C ALA A 73 13.64 -4.88 -6.93
N ARG A 74 13.76 -5.33 -5.67
CA ARG A 74 12.66 -5.32 -4.70
C ARG A 74 12.22 -3.91 -4.31
N VAL A 75 13.16 -2.99 -4.15
CA VAL A 75 12.86 -1.59 -3.84
C VAL A 75 12.14 -0.92 -5.01
N ALA A 76 12.63 -1.14 -6.24
CA ALA A 76 11.96 -0.64 -7.43
C ALA A 76 10.51 -1.17 -7.53
N LEU A 77 10.32 -2.47 -7.33
CA LEU A 77 8.99 -3.08 -7.29
C LEU A 77 8.11 -2.51 -6.18
N GLY A 78 8.65 -2.28 -4.98
CA GLY A 78 7.92 -1.66 -3.86
C GLY A 78 7.52 -0.20 -4.10
N VAL A 79 8.37 0.59 -4.76
CA VAL A 79 8.03 1.97 -5.15
C VAL A 79 6.97 1.97 -6.26
N THR A 80 7.10 1.07 -7.24
CA THR A 80 6.08 0.91 -8.29
C THR A 80 4.73 0.51 -7.69
N THR A 81 4.68 -0.39 -6.71
CA THR A 81 3.39 -0.76 -6.07
C THR A 81 2.77 0.40 -5.30
N VAL A 82 3.56 1.24 -4.61
CA VAL A 82 3.04 2.48 -3.99
C VAL A 82 2.45 3.41 -5.05
N LEU A 83 3.16 3.61 -6.15
CA LEU A 83 2.69 4.45 -7.26
C LEU A 83 1.39 3.90 -7.84
N THR A 84 1.36 2.60 -8.19
CA THR A 84 0.16 1.91 -8.70
C THR A 84 -1.01 2.06 -7.73
N MET A 85 -0.78 1.89 -6.43
CA MET A 85 -1.81 2.04 -5.41
C MET A 85 -2.35 3.47 -5.34
N THR A 86 -1.46 4.47 -5.40
CA THR A 86 -1.83 5.89 -5.43
C THR A 86 -2.65 6.21 -6.68
N THR A 87 -2.25 5.67 -7.84
CA THR A 87 -3.01 5.79 -9.09
C THR A 87 -4.38 5.15 -8.98
N LEU A 88 -4.48 3.94 -8.41
CA LEU A 88 -5.74 3.24 -8.19
C LEU A 88 -6.68 4.03 -7.27
N MET A 89 -6.13 4.61 -6.19
CA MET A 89 -6.87 5.46 -5.27
C MET A 89 -7.37 6.75 -5.93
N SER A 90 -6.55 7.38 -6.79
CA SER A 90 -6.94 8.56 -7.56
C SER A 90 -8.02 8.24 -8.60
N SER A 91 -7.84 7.15 -9.36
CA SER A 91 -8.82 6.66 -10.34
C SER A 91 -10.17 6.34 -9.69
N THR A 92 -10.14 5.67 -8.53
CA THR A 92 -11.32 5.37 -7.72
C THR A 92 -11.99 6.66 -7.25
N ASN A 93 -11.24 7.61 -6.70
CA ASN A 93 -11.78 8.89 -6.25
C ASN A 93 -12.27 9.80 -7.39
N ALA A 94 -11.80 9.60 -8.62
CA ALA A 94 -12.33 10.27 -9.81
C ALA A 94 -13.64 9.62 -10.30
N ALA A 95 -13.78 8.30 -10.15
CA ALA A 95 -14.99 7.57 -10.54
C ALA A 95 -16.13 7.67 -9.52
N LEU A 96 -15.84 8.07 -8.27
CA LEU A 96 -16.85 8.34 -7.25
C LEU A 96 -17.06 9.86 -7.08
N PRO A 97 -18.29 10.32 -6.79
CA PRO A 97 -18.51 11.72 -6.44
C PRO A 97 -17.64 12.07 -5.23
N LYS A 98 -17.02 13.25 -5.26
CA LYS A 98 -16.20 13.74 -4.14
C LYS A 98 -17.11 13.99 -2.95
N ILE A 99 -16.94 13.20 -1.90
CA ILE A 99 -17.70 13.32 -0.67
C ILE A 99 -16.72 13.60 0.46
N SER A 100 -17.08 14.54 1.34
CA SER A 100 -16.18 15.05 2.39
C SER A 100 -15.96 14.07 3.55
N TYR A 101 -16.63 12.92 3.57
CA TYR A 101 -16.46 11.90 4.60
C TYR A 101 -15.58 10.74 4.12
N ILE A 102 -14.89 10.12 5.08
CA ILE A 102 -14.08 8.93 4.86
C ILE A 102 -14.99 7.79 4.40
N LYS A 103 -14.74 7.29 3.18
CA LYS A 103 -15.43 6.09 2.68
C LYS A 103 -14.66 4.84 3.11
N SER A 104 -15.36 3.71 3.22
CA SER A 104 -14.73 2.42 3.56
C SER A 104 -13.58 2.05 2.61
N ILE A 105 -13.70 2.43 1.33
CA ILE A 105 -12.64 2.23 0.34
C ILE A 105 -11.38 3.04 0.66
N ASP A 106 -11.52 4.27 1.15
CA ASP A 106 -10.38 5.13 1.48
C ASP A 106 -9.62 4.57 2.70
N VAL A 107 -10.33 3.98 3.69
CA VAL A 107 -9.71 3.30 4.84
C VAL A 107 -8.92 2.06 4.42
N TYR A 108 -9.49 1.24 3.52
CA TYR A 108 -8.83 0.05 3.01
C TYR A 108 -7.56 0.41 2.23
N LEU A 109 -7.68 1.37 1.30
CA LEU A 109 -6.54 1.84 0.50
C LEU A 109 -5.48 2.52 1.38
N GLY A 110 -5.88 3.29 2.39
CA GLY A 110 -4.99 3.92 3.36
C GLY A 110 -4.22 2.90 4.22
N THR A 111 -4.88 1.84 4.68
CA THR A 111 -4.23 0.76 5.45
C THR A 111 -3.17 0.06 4.61
N CYS A 112 -3.50 -0.26 3.36
CA CYS A 112 -2.56 -0.84 2.40
C CYS A 112 -1.36 0.09 2.15
N PHE A 113 -1.59 1.40 2.01
CA PHE A 113 -0.52 2.40 1.80
C PHE A 113 0.46 2.45 2.98
N VAL A 114 -0.06 2.52 4.22
CA VAL A 114 0.77 2.51 5.43
C VAL A 114 1.59 1.22 5.52
N MET A 115 1.00 0.07 5.16
CA MET A 115 1.69 -1.21 5.18
C MET A 115 2.86 -1.27 4.20
N VAL A 116 2.67 -0.80 2.97
CA VAL A 116 3.75 -0.75 1.97
C VAL A 116 4.85 0.24 2.40
N PHE A 117 4.47 1.40 2.94
CA PHE A 117 5.43 2.37 3.48
C PHE A 117 6.25 1.80 4.65
N ALA A 118 5.62 1.05 5.54
CA ALA A 118 6.30 0.36 6.63
C ALA A 118 7.33 -0.66 6.09
N SER A 119 7.00 -1.39 5.02
CA SER A 119 7.95 -2.32 4.39
C SER A 119 9.19 -1.63 3.78
N LEU A 120 9.02 -0.42 3.24
CA LEU A 120 10.12 0.42 2.75
C LEU A 120 10.99 0.95 3.91
N LEU A 121 10.37 1.37 5.02
CA LEU A 121 11.09 1.85 6.20
C LEU A 121 11.89 0.76 6.90
N GLU A 122 11.32 -0.43 7.06
CA GLU A 122 12.04 -1.57 7.61
C GLU A 122 13.24 -1.90 6.73
N TYR A 123 13.05 -1.92 5.42
CA TYR A 123 14.13 -2.12 4.48
C TYR A 123 15.23 -1.05 4.60
N ALA A 124 14.87 0.23 4.68
CA ALA A 124 15.84 1.31 4.84
C ALA A 124 16.66 1.13 6.14
N THR A 125 15.98 0.73 7.22
CA THR A 125 16.59 0.43 8.52
C THR A 125 17.57 -0.75 8.44
N VAL A 126 17.14 -1.88 7.85
CA VAL A 126 17.95 -3.10 7.70
C VAL A 126 19.11 -2.90 6.70
N GLY A 127 18.87 -2.10 5.65
CA GLY A 127 19.87 -1.61 4.70
C GLY A 127 20.97 -0.83 5.40
N TYR A 128 20.58 0.19 6.17
CA TYR A 128 21.46 1.06 6.93
C TYR A 128 22.25 0.28 8.00
N LEU A 129 21.58 -0.57 8.77
CA LEU A 129 22.22 -1.37 9.81
C LEU A 129 23.21 -2.38 9.22
N GLY A 130 22.83 -3.03 8.12
CA GLY A 130 23.73 -3.94 7.39
C GLY A 130 24.97 -3.23 6.83
N LYS A 131 24.82 -2.03 6.24
CA LYS A 131 25.96 -1.21 5.81
C LYS A 131 26.86 -0.81 6.99
N ARG A 132 26.27 -0.41 8.12
CA ARG A 132 27.02 -0.08 9.34
C ARG A 132 27.83 -1.28 9.86
N ILE A 133 27.23 -2.46 9.90
CA ILE A 133 27.89 -3.69 10.35
C ILE A 133 28.99 -4.10 9.37
N ALA A 134 28.73 -4.04 8.07
CA ALA A 134 29.72 -4.33 7.03
C ALA A 134 30.94 -3.39 7.14
N MET A 135 30.73 -2.08 7.28
CA MET A 135 31.84 -1.13 7.45
C MET A 135 32.66 -1.41 8.72
N ARG A 136 32.01 -1.80 9.83
CA ARG A 136 32.71 -2.22 11.06
C ARG A 136 33.57 -3.47 10.81
N LYS A 137 33.01 -4.50 10.16
CA LYS A 137 33.77 -5.71 9.79
C LYS A 137 34.97 -5.39 8.89
N THR A 138 34.79 -4.57 7.86
CA THR A 138 35.87 -4.18 6.94
C THR A 138 36.97 -3.43 7.68
N ARG A 139 36.62 -2.50 8.58
CA ARG A 139 37.61 -1.80 9.43
C ARG A 139 38.41 -2.75 10.31
N THR A 140 37.75 -3.69 11.00
CA THR A 140 38.43 -4.67 11.86
C THR A 140 39.35 -5.58 11.05
N GLN A 141 38.91 -6.03 9.88
CA GLN A 141 39.73 -6.83 8.95
C GLN A 141 40.94 -6.05 8.43
N LEU A 142 40.77 -4.76 8.14
CA LEU A 142 41.87 -3.90 7.69
C LEU A 142 42.94 -3.73 8.77
N ILE A 143 42.52 -3.49 10.02
CA ILE A 143 43.44 -3.36 11.18
C ILE A 143 44.18 -4.68 11.42
N ALA A 144 43.48 -5.82 11.38
CA ALA A 144 44.11 -7.14 11.52
C ALA A 144 45.18 -7.37 10.43
N LYS A 145 44.88 -7.04 9.16
CA LYS A 145 45.86 -7.14 8.06
C LYS A 145 47.08 -6.23 8.26
N ILE A 146 46.89 -5.00 8.74
CA ILE A 146 47.99 -4.07 9.03
C ILE A 146 48.89 -4.62 10.15
N ALA A 147 48.29 -5.18 11.21
CA ALA A 147 49.03 -5.78 12.32
C ALA A 147 49.88 -6.99 11.87
N GLU A 148 49.32 -7.87 11.02
CA GLU A 148 50.08 -8.98 10.43
C GLU A 148 51.25 -8.50 9.57
N HIS A 149 51.02 -7.51 8.72
CA HIS A 149 52.06 -6.93 7.87
C HIS A 149 53.17 -6.26 8.68
N HIS A 150 52.83 -5.55 9.77
CA HIS A 150 53.83 -5.00 10.69
C HIS A 150 54.64 -6.10 11.40
N ARG A 151 53.98 -7.17 11.83
CA ARG A 151 54.65 -8.30 12.50
C ARG A 151 55.66 -8.98 11.58
N GLN A 152 55.28 -9.22 10.31
CA GLN A 152 56.18 -9.77 9.30
C GLN A 152 57.39 -8.86 9.04
N ARG A 153 57.19 -7.54 8.98
CA ARG A 153 58.29 -6.58 8.82
C ARG A 153 59.27 -6.57 10.00
N CYS A 154 58.78 -6.60 11.23
CA CYS A 154 59.64 -6.69 12.41
C CYS A 154 60.46 -7.99 12.44
N LEU A 155 59.83 -9.12 12.09
CA LEU A 155 60.52 -10.42 11.99
C LEU A 155 61.62 -10.40 10.92
N ALA A 156 61.35 -9.78 9.76
CA ALA A 156 62.35 -9.62 8.70
C ALA A 156 63.53 -8.72 9.12
N HIS A 157 63.26 -7.61 9.82
CA HIS A 157 64.32 -6.74 10.36
C HIS A 157 65.18 -7.45 11.41
N HIS A 158 64.57 -8.24 12.29
CA HIS A 158 65.31 -9.01 13.29
C HIS A 158 66.21 -10.06 12.63
N ALA A 159 65.70 -10.80 11.64
CA ALA A 159 66.47 -11.81 10.91
C ALA A 159 67.67 -11.20 10.16
N ALA A 160 67.49 -10.01 9.57
CA ALA A 160 68.57 -9.29 8.88
C ALA A 160 69.64 -8.70 9.81
N SER A 161 69.34 -8.50 11.09
CA SER A 161 70.31 -8.00 12.08
C SER A 161 71.09 -9.11 12.78
N THR A 162 70.64 -10.37 12.68
CA THR A 162 71.29 -11.55 13.27
C THR A 162 72.11 -12.36 12.27
N ALA A 163 72.11 -11.97 10.99
CA ALA A 163 72.95 -12.52 9.93
C ALA A 163 74.12 -11.57 9.66
#